data_AF-A0A7L1R4H4-F1
#
_entry.id   AF-A0A7L1R4H4-F1
#
_cell.length_a   1.000
_cell.length_b   1.000
_cell.length_c   1.000
_cell.angle_alpha   90.00
_cell.angle_beta   90.00
_cell.angle_gamma   90.00
#
_symmetry.space_group_name_H-M   'P 1'
#
loop_
_entity.id
_entity.type
_entity.pdbx_description
1 polymer ?
#
loop_
_entity_poly.entity_id
_entity_poly.type
_entity_poly.pdbx_seq_one_letter_code
_entity_poly.pdbx_strand_id
1 'polypeptide(L)'
;RYSYNEDEGELPEWFREEERQHRRRQLPLDRDTVLAYRQRWRDINARPIKKVAEAKARKKKRMLKKLEQMKKKAEAVVSTVDISEREKVAQLRRIYKKAGLAKEKRQVTYLVAKKGVGRRVRRPPGVKGQFKVVDSRLKKDVRAQKRQEQRKKRHK
;
A
#
# COMPACT_ATOMS: atom_id res chain seq x y z
N ARG A 1 -9.39 -20.21 42.11
CA ARG A 1 -10.42 -19.24 41.66
C ARG A 1 -11.33 -19.75 40.52
N TYR A 2 -11.10 -20.91 39.89
CA TYR A 2 -11.87 -21.35 38.71
C TYR A 2 -12.04 -22.88 38.62
N SER A 3 -11.93 -23.60 39.74
CA SER A 3 -11.79 -25.06 39.78
C SER A 3 -13.11 -25.83 39.93
N TYR A 4 -14.24 -25.14 40.13
CA TYR A 4 -15.56 -25.75 40.33
C TYR A 4 -16.49 -25.24 39.23
N ASN A 5 -16.57 -25.97 38.12
CA ASN A 5 -17.51 -25.75 37.01
C ASN A 5 -18.20 -27.10 36.77
N GLU A 6 -19.20 -27.46 37.58
CA GLU A 6 -19.88 -28.75 37.45
C GLU A 6 -20.89 -28.79 36.28
N ASP A 7 -21.30 -27.64 35.73
CA ASP A 7 -22.37 -27.56 34.72
C ASP A 7 -21.91 -27.00 33.36
N GLU A 8 -20.76 -27.45 32.85
CA GLU A 8 -20.25 -27.00 31.54
C GLU A 8 -21.16 -27.41 30.36
N GLY A 9 -22.23 -28.20 30.59
CA GLY A 9 -23.19 -28.71 29.61
C GLY A 9 -24.42 -27.83 29.30
N GLU A 10 -24.88 -26.99 30.23
CA GLU A 10 -26.21 -26.31 30.12
C GLU A 10 -26.17 -24.82 29.74
N LEU A 11 -24.99 -24.18 29.70
CA LEU A 11 -24.92 -22.75 29.44
C LEU A 11 -25.05 -22.37 27.95
N PRO A 12 -25.73 -21.26 27.64
CA PRO A 12 -25.77 -20.70 26.29
C PRO A 12 -24.38 -20.45 25.71
N GLU A 13 -24.22 -20.66 24.40
CA GLU A 13 -22.94 -20.49 23.70
C GLU A 13 -22.39 -19.06 23.83
N TRP A 14 -23.25 -18.03 23.71
CA TRP A 14 -22.86 -16.64 23.90
C TRP A 14 -22.24 -16.37 25.28
N PHE A 15 -22.74 -17.02 26.34
CA PHE A 15 -22.21 -16.86 27.71
C PHE A 15 -20.86 -17.58 27.86
N ARG A 16 -20.71 -18.76 27.25
CA ARG A 16 -19.44 -19.50 27.27
C ARG A 16 -18.33 -18.78 26.50
N GLU A 17 -18.66 -18.15 25.38
CA GLU A 17 -17.69 -17.37 24.59
C GLU A 17 -17.21 -16.13 25.34
N GLU A 18 -18.15 -15.39 25.92
CA GLU A 18 -17.87 -14.23 26.77
C GLU A 18 -17.03 -14.63 27.99
N GLU A 19 -17.44 -15.69 28.70
CA GLU A 19 -16.69 -16.21 29.82
C GLU A 19 -15.27 -16.64 29.40
N ARG A 20 -15.09 -17.36 28.29
CA ARG A 20 -13.76 -17.78 27.79
C ARG A 20 -12.86 -16.61 27.41
N GLN A 21 -13.42 -15.48 26.99
CA GLN A 21 -12.66 -14.27 26.67
C GLN A 21 -12.19 -13.55 27.93
N HIS A 22 -13.05 -13.43 28.94
CA HIS A 22 -12.80 -12.65 30.15
C HIS A 22 -12.18 -13.45 31.31
N ARG A 23 -12.36 -14.78 31.34
CA ARG A 23 -11.84 -15.72 32.36
C ARG A 23 -10.41 -16.17 32.05
N ARG A 24 -9.56 -15.27 31.54
CA ARG A 24 -8.15 -15.57 31.23
C ARG A 24 -7.22 -14.96 32.27
N ARG A 25 -6.48 -15.81 32.98
CA ARG A 25 -5.42 -15.34 33.88
C ARG A 25 -4.24 -14.84 33.05
N GLN A 26 -3.78 -13.63 33.33
CA GLN A 26 -2.55 -13.10 32.76
C GLN A 26 -1.37 -13.81 33.45
N LEU A 27 -0.91 -14.89 32.83
CA LEU A 27 0.31 -15.58 33.28
C LEU A 27 1.51 -14.67 32.98
N PRO A 28 2.52 -14.62 33.87
CA PRO A 28 3.76 -13.91 33.57
C PRO A 28 4.38 -14.55 32.31
N LEU A 29 4.62 -13.71 31.30
CA LEU A 29 5.22 -14.15 30.04
C LEU A 29 6.73 -13.88 30.09
N ASP A 30 7.51 -14.93 29.92
CA ASP A 30 8.96 -14.82 29.82
C ASP A 30 9.38 -14.39 28.40
N ARG A 31 10.49 -13.67 28.27
CA ARG A 31 10.98 -13.15 26.98
C ARG A 31 11.29 -14.28 26.01
N ASP A 32 11.84 -15.39 26.50
CA ASP A 32 12.23 -16.53 25.68
C ASP A 32 11.01 -17.23 25.09
N THR A 33 9.93 -17.35 25.88
CA THR A 33 8.66 -17.92 25.42
C THR A 33 8.05 -17.08 24.29
N VAL A 34 8.07 -15.75 24.40
CA VAL A 34 7.54 -14.83 23.37
C VAL A 34 8.35 -14.94 22.08
N LEU A 35 9.68 -15.09 22.18
CA LEU A 35 10.55 -15.28 21.02
C LEU A 35 10.27 -16.61 20.32
N ALA A 36 10.13 -17.70 21.08
CA ALA A 36 9.79 -19.02 20.55
C ALA A 36 8.44 -19.01 19.81
N TYR A 37 7.41 -18.38 20.38
CA TYR A 37 6.13 -18.22 19.70
C TYR A 37 6.27 -17.41 18.41
N ARG A 38 7.01 -16.29 18.44
CA ARG A 38 7.26 -15.48 17.24
C ARG A 38 8.01 -16.25 16.16
N GLN A 39 8.96 -17.11 16.53
CA GLN A 39 9.68 -17.98 15.59
C GLN A 39 8.72 -18.99 14.95
N ARG A 40 7.92 -19.72 15.75
CA ARG A 40 6.86 -20.59 15.21
C ARG A 40 5.92 -19.86 14.24
N TRP A 41 5.48 -18.66 14.60
CA TRP A 41 4.64 -17.85 13.72
C TRP A 41 5.36 -17.43 12.44
N ARG A 42 6.66 -17.14 12.50
CA ARG A 42 7.46 -16.86 11.29
C ARG A 42 7.65 -18.09 10.43
N ASP A 43 7.81 -19.27 11.03
CA ASP A 43 7.99 -20.54 10.32
C ASP A 43 6.69 -20.94 9.61
N ILE A 44 5.55 -20.82 10.29
CA ILE A 44 4.21 -21.00 9.69
C ILE A 44 4.00 -20.01 8.53
N ASN A 45 4.45 -18.76 8.70
CA ASN A 45 4.35 -17.73 7.67
C ASN A 45 5.53 -17.72 6.69
N ALA A 46 6.50 -18.64 6.83
CA ALA A 46 7.71 -18.63 6.05
C ALA A 46 7.32 -18.99 4.63
N ARG A 47 7.35 -17.99 3.74
CA ARG A 47 7.21 -18.24 2.31
C ARG A 47 8.50 -18.92 1.87
N PRO A 48 8.46 -20.19 1.41
CA PRO A 48 9.68 -20.89 1.03
C PRO A 48 10.40 -20.12 -0.08
N ILE A 49 11.74 -20.15 -0.07
CA ILE A 49 12.60 -19.40 -1.00
C ILE A 49 12.15 -19.63 -2.46
N LYS A 50 11.79 -20.88 -2.78
CA LYS A 50 11.20 -21.28 -4.06
C LYS A 50 9.94 -20.47 -4.43
N LYS A 51 8.98 -20.30 -3.53
CA LYS A 51 7.73 -19.54 -3.81
C LYS A 51 7.97 -18.05 -3.92
N VAL A 52 8.95 -17.50 -3.18
CA VAL A 52 9.37 -16.11 -3.34
C VAL A 52 10.02 -15.89 -4.71
N ALA A 53 10.92 -16.79 -5.11
CA ALA A 53 11.57 -16.76 -6.42
C ALA A 53 10.55 -16.93 -7.55
N GLU A 54 9.63 -17.90 -7.45
CA GLU A 54 8.52 -18.07 -8.39
C GLU A 54 7.67 -16.80 -8.50
N ALA A 55 7.33 -16.15 -7.38
CA ALA A 55 6.56 -14.91 -7.39
C ALA A 55 7.32 -13.76 -8.07
N LYS A 56 8.62 -13.62 -7.80
CA LYS A 56 9.49 -12.64 -8.50
C LYS A 56 9.56 -12.93 -9.99
N ALA A 57 9.75 -14.18 -10.39
CA ALA A 57 9.78 -14.61 -11.79
C ALA A 57 8.44 -14.36 -12.50
N ARG A 58 7.30 -14.68 -11.86
CA ARG A 58 5.97 -14.37 -12.40
C ARG A 58 5.76 -12.87 -12.57
N LYS A 59 6.19 -12.03 -11.62
CA LYS A 59 6.12 -10.57 -11.75
C LYS A 59 6.99 -10.08 -12.91
N LYS A 60 8.22 -10.58 -13.04
CA LYS A 60 9.12 -10.26 -14.17
C LYS A 60 8.50 -10.68 -15.51
N LYS A 61 7.98 -11.91 -15.61
CA LYS A 61 7.30 -12.43 -16.82
C LYS A 61 6.10 -11.58 -17.22
N ARG A 62 5.25 -11.17 -16.26
CA ARG A 62 4.11 -10.28 -16.52
C ARG A 62 4.55 -8.92 -17.05
N MET A 63 5.63 -8.37 -16.50
CA MET A 63 6.19 -7.10 -16.96
C MET A 63 6.74 -7.22 -18.40
N LEU A 64 7.55 -8.26 -18.68
CA LEU A 64 8.10 -8.51 -20.02
C LEU A 64 7.00 -8.75 -21.06
N LYS A 65 6.01 -9.60 -20.75
CA LYS A 65 4.87 -9.85 -21.65
C LYS A 65 4.11 -8.55 -21.96
N LYS A 66 3.96 -7.66 -20.98
CA LYS A 66 3.35 -6.34 -21.19
C LYS A 66 4.22 -5.48 -22.11
N LEU A 67 5.54 -5.48 -21.95
CA LEU A 67 6.44 -4.75 -22.84
C LEU A 67 6.39 -5.27 -24.28
N GLU A 68 6.44 -6.59 -24.47
CA GLU A 68 6.34 -7.23 -25.78
C GLU A 68 5.03 -6.90 -26.49
N GLN A 69 3.89 -6.97 -25.79
CA GLN A 69 2.60 -6.57 -26.34
C GLN A 69 2.59 -5.11 -26.80
N MET A 70 3.31 -4.23 -26.10
CA MET A 70 3.36 -2.81 -26.44
C MET A 70 4.34 -2.53 -27.58
N LYS A 71 5.44 -3.28 -27.67
CA LYS A 71 6.33 -3.26 -28.85
C LYS A 71 5.57 -3.67 -30.11
N LYS A 72 4.87 -4.80 -30.06
CA LYS A 72 4.02 -5.26 -31.18
C LYS A 72 2.97 -4.23 -31.61
N LYS A 73 2.34 -3.55 -30.64
CA LYS A 73 1.38 -2.45 -30.92
C LYS A 73 2.06 -1.21 -31.49
N ALA A 74 3.28 -0.89 -31.05
CA ALA A 74 4.05 0.22 -31.58
C ALA A 74 4.48 -0.06 -33.03
N GLU A 75 4.98 -1.27 -33.30
CA GLU A 75 5.33 -1.74 -34.65
C GLU A 75 4.13 -1.66 -35.60
N ALA A 76 2.95 -2.13 -35.15
CA ALA A 76 1.72 -2.05 -35.94
C ALA A 76 1.31 -0.60 -36.30
N VAL A 77 1.52 0.36 -35.40
CA VAL A 77 1.26 1.79 -35.67
C VAL A 77 2.29 2.40 -36.62
N VAL A 78 3.52 1.90 -36.62
CA VAL A 78 4.56 2.35 -37.54
C VAL A 78 4.28 1.83 -38.96
N SER A 79 3.82 0.57 -39.07
CA SER A 79 3.55 -0.09 -40.35
C SER A 79 2.29 0.40 -41.09
N THR A 80 1.37 1.10 -40.42
CA THR A 80 0.21 1.70 -41.10
C THR A 80 0.67 2.85 -42.00
N VAL A 81 0.43 2.75 -43.31
CA VAL A 81 0.88 3.74 -44.31
C VAL A 81 -0.05 4.96 -44.35
N ASP A 82 -1.35 4.79 -44.07
CA ASP A 82 -2.39 5.81 -44.24
C ASP A 82 -2.43 6.92 -43.17
N ILE A 83 -1.41 7.00 -42.30
CA ILE A 83 -1.38 7.91 -41.15
C ILE A 83 -0.19 8.85 -41.24
N SER A 84 -0.41 10.14 -40.98
CA SER A 84 0.65 11.15 -40.93
C SER A 84 1.67 10.86 -39.81
N GLU A 85 2.93 11.24 -40.00
CA GLU A 85 3.99 11.00 -39.00
C GLU A 85 3.67 11.62 -37.62
N ARG A 86 3.04 12.79 -37.61
CA ARG A 86 2.60 13.47 -36.39
C ARG A 86 1.59 12.65 -35.61
N GLU A 87 0.67 12.00 -36.30
CA GLU A 87 -0.34 11.13 -35.70
C GLU A 87 0.24 9.79 -35.24
N LYS A 88 1.19 9.21 -36.00
CA LYS A 88 1.97 8.03 -35.56
C LYS A 88 2.67 8.31 -34.23
N VAL A 89 3.35 9.45 -34.10
CA VAL A 89 4.01 9.86 -32.85
C VAL A 89 2.99 10.07 -31.73
N ALA A 90 1.83 10.68 -32.00
CA ALA A 90 0.78 10.86 -31.00
C ALA A 90 0.20 9.52 -30.52
N GLN A 91 -0.01 8.56 -31.41
CA GLN A 91 -0.48 7.20 -31.09
C GLN A 91 0.58 6.41 -30.31
N LEU A 92 1.85 6.46 -30.72
CA LEU A 92 2.97 5.87 -29.97
C LEU A 92 3.05 6.42 -28.55
N ARG A 93 2.94 7.74 -28.36
CA ARG A 93 2.89 8.37 -27.04
C ARG A 93 1.73 7.85 -26.19
N ARG A 94 0.55 7.62 -26.79
CA ARG A 94 -0.61 7.03 -26.09
C ARG A 94 -0.35 5.57 -25.68
N ILE A 95 0.27 4.77 -26.54
CA ILE A 95 0.66 3.38 -26.24
C ILE A 95 1.60 3.37 -25.02
N TYR A 96 2.70 4.11 -25.05
CA TYR A 96 3.66 4.16 -23.93
C TYR A 96 3.04 4.72 -22.64
N LYS A 97 2.16 5.72 -22.72
CA LYS A 97 1.42 6.25 -21.56
C LYS A 97 0.49 5.20 -20.93
N LYS A 98 -0.20 4.40 -21.76
CA LYS A 98 -1.08 3.30 -21.29
C LYS A 98 -0.28 2.15 -20.67
N ALA A 99 0.96 1.92 -21.13
CA ALA A 99 1.86 0.93 -20.53
C ALA A 99 2.25 1.29 -19.08
N GLY A 100 2.14 2.57 -18.70
CA GLY A 100 2.55 3.07 -17.39
C GLY A 100 4.06 3.25 -17.27
N LEU A 101 4.82 3.04 -18.36
CA LEU A 101 6.26 3.28 -18.42
C LEU A 101 6.58 4.78 -18.29
N ALA A 102 5.70 5.64 -18.81
CA ALA A 102 5.86 7.09 -18.76
C ALA A 102 5.20 7.75 -17.53
N LYS A 103 4.74 6.99 -16.52
CA LYS A 103 4.23 7.58 -15.28
C LYS A 103 5.41 7.95 -14.37
N GLU A 104 6.17 8.95 -14.77
CA GLU A 104 7.03 9.64 -13.83
C GLU A 104 6.14 10.17 -12.69
N LYS A 105 6.56 9.91 -11.45
CA LYS A 105 5.87 10.47 -10.30
C LYS A 105 5.96 11.98 -10.45
N ARG A 106 4.81 12.62 -10.69
CA ARG A 106 4.72 14.08 -10.75
C ARG A 106 5.35 14.62 -9.48
N GLN A 107 6.48 15.32 -9.61
CA GLN A 107 7.14 15.94 -8.48
C GLN A 107 6.24 17.08 -8.01
N VAL A 108 5.60 16.87 -6.85
CA VAL A 108 4.76 17.90 -6.24
C VAL A 108 5.67 18.83 -5.46
N THR A 109 5.81 20.07 -5.91
CA THR A 109 6.57 21.08 -5.15
C THR A 109 5.72 21.54 -3.98
N TYR A 110 6.27 21.44 -2.76
CA TYR A 110 5.59 21.89 -1.55
C TYR A 110 5.92 23.36 -1.27
N LEU A 111 4.89 24.19 -1.13
CA LEU A 111 5.03 25.60 -0.79
C LEU A 111 4.48 25.83 0.61
N VAL A 112 5.25 26.47 1.47
CA VAL A 112 4.77 26.83 2.81
C VAL A 112 3.95 28.12 2.72
N ALA A 113 2.70 28.07 3.20
CA ALA A 113 1.86 29.28 3.27
C ALA A 113 2.46 30.28 4.25
N LYS A 114 2.67 31.53 3.81
CA LYS A 114 3.04 32.65 4.68
C LYS A 114 1.77 33.30 5.27
N LYS A 115 1.90 33.97 6.41
CA LYS A 115 0.80 34.69 7.07
C LYS A 115 0.23 35.74 6.12
N GLY A 116 -1.10 35.79 5.96
CA GLY A 116 -1.80 36.74 5.09
C GLY A 116 -2.07 36.27 3.66
N VAL A 117 -1.60 35.09 3.26
CA VAL A 117 -1.94 34.51 1.95
C VAL A 117 -3.29 33.79 2.08
N GLY A 118 -4.34 34.28 1.41
CA GLY A 118 -5.68 33.69 1.43
C GLY A 118 -5.75 32.27 0.86
N ARG A 119 -6.96 31.68 0.79
CA ARG A 119 -7.20 30.30 0.30
C ARG A 119 -6.62 30.01 -1.10
N ARG A 120 -6.41 31.03 -1.92
CA ARG A 120 -5.83 30.92 -3.27
C ARG A 120 -4.45 31.55 -3.29
N VAL A 121 -3.42 30.71 -3.30
CA VAL A 121 -2.01 31.14 -3.44
C VAL A 121 -1.68 31.24 -4.93
N ARG A 122 -1.21 32.41 -5.37
CA ARG A 122 -0.67 32.58 -6.72
C ARG A 122 0.56 31.70 -6.88
N ARG A 123 0.71 31.06 -8.04
CA ARG A 123 1.88 30.25 -8.36
C ARG A 123 3.15 31.10 -8.24
N PRO A 124 4.15 30.70 -7.44
CA PRO A 124 5.41 31.42 -7.35
C PRO A 124 6.23 31.25 -8.65
N PRO A 125 7.10 32.22 -8.96
CA PRO A 125 7.98 32.12 -10.13
C PRO A 125 8.88 30.88 -10.00
N GLY A 126 9.12 30.19 -11.12
CA GLY A 126 9.98 29.00 -11.17
C GLY A 126 9.30 27.66 -10.89
N VAL A 127 8.10 27.64 -10.29
CA VAL A 127 7.39 26.37 -10.03
C VAL A 127 6.53 25.97 -11.23
N LYS A 128 7.00 24.97 -11.99
CA LYS A 128 6.24 24.36 -13.11
C LYS A 128 5.50 23.11 -12.62
N GLY A 129 4.26 22.93 -13.09
CA GLY A 129 3.45 21.75 -12.78
C GLY A 129 2.60 21.85 -11.51
N GLN A 130 2.32 20.70 -10.88
CA GLN A 130 1.44 20.61 -9.72
C GLN A 130 2.19 21.01 -8.46
N PHE A 131 1.67 21.99 -7.71
CA PHE A 131 2.21 22.39 -6.42
C PHE A 131 1.17 22.18 -5.33
N LYS A 132 1.63 21.88 -4.12
CA LYS A 132 0.78 21.76 -2.93
C LYS A 132 1.19 22.79 -1.91
N VAL A 133 0.24 23.66 -1.56
CA VAL A 133 0.41 24.59 -0.45
C VAL A 133 0.24 23.81 0.85
N VAL A 134 1.15 24.01 1.79
CA VAL A 134 1.18 23.36 3.10
C VAL A 134 1.27 24.43 4.16
N ASP A 135 0.45 24.32 5.20
CA ASP A 135 0.54 25.14 6.41
C ASP A 135 0.89 24.27 7.64
N SER A 136 1.08 24.92 8.79
CA SER A 136 1.41 24.23 10.04
C SER A 136 0.28 23.32 10.53
N ARG A 137 -0.98 23.70 10.28
CA ARG A 137 -2.18 22.94 10.68
C ARG A 137 -2.30 21.65 9.87
N LEU A 138 -2.24 21.72 8.54
CA LEU A 138 -2.24 20.56 7.65
C LEU A 138 -1.10 19.58 7.99
N LYS A 139 0.09 20.09 8.35
CA LYS A 139 1.19 19.25 8.83
C LYS A 139 0.82 18.48 10.10
N LYS A 140 0.15 19.13 11.06
CA LYS A 140 -0.32 18.48 12.31
C LYS A 140 -1.42 17.46 12.02
N ASP A 141 -2.39 17.78 11.19
CA ASP A 141 -3.53 16.91 10.85
C ASP A 141 -3.06 15.64 10.14
N VAL A 142 -2.21 15.78 9.11
CA VAL A 142 -1.63 14.64 8.39
C VAL A 142 -0.78 13.77 9.31
N ARG A 143 -0.05 14.37 10.27
CA ARG A 143 0.71 13.61 11.27
C ARG A 143 -0.21 12.81 12.20
N ALA A 144 -1.32 13.39 12.64
CA ALA A 144 -2.31 12.71 13.46
C ALA A 144 -2.94 11.52 12.71
N GLN A 145 -3.36 11.73 11.45
CA GLN A 145 -3.90 10.67 10.60
C GLN A 145 -2.90 9.52 10.41
N LYS A 146 -1.64 9.82 10.10
CA LYS A 146 -0.59 8.78 9.97
C LYS A 146 -0.40 7.98 11.26
N ARG A 147 -0.45 8.62 12.43
CA ARG A 147 -0.37 7.91 13.73
C ARG A 147 -1.57 6.99 13.94
N GLN A 148 -2.78 7.43 13.60
CA GLN A 148 -3.97 6.59 13.67
C GLN A 148 -3.90 5.39 12.71
N GLU A 149 -3.47 5.60 11.46
CA GLU A 149 -3.29 4.51 10.49
C GLU A 149 -2.25 3.48 10.97
N GLN A 150 -1.14 3.94 11.56
CA GLN A 150 -0.14 3.04 12.14
C GLN A 150 -0.72 2.24 13.31
N ARG A 151 -1.53 2.86 14.18
CA ARG A 151 -2.23 2.14 15.26
C ARG A 151 -3.17 1.08 14.70
N LYS A 152 -3.97 1.42 13.68
CA LYS A 152 -4.86 0.46 13.00
C LYS A 152 -4.09 -0.71 12.38
N LYS A 153 -2.94 -0.44 11.73
CA LYS A 153 -2.08 -1.49 11.15
C LYS A 153 -1.38 -2.37 12.18
N ARG A 154 -1.14 -1.88 13.40
CA ARG A 154 -0.59 -2.69 14.50
C ARG A 154 -1.65 -3.56 15.17
N HIS A 155 -2.91 -3.14 15.08
CA HIS A 155 -4.04 -3.84 15.68
C HIS A 155 -4.62 -4.94 14.77
N LYS A 156 -4.28 -4.90 13.48
CA LYS A 156 -4.61 -5.89 12.46
C LYS A 156 -3.42 -6.81 12.20
#